data_AF-A0A9E5YFE6-F1
#
_entry.id   AF-A0A9E5YFE6-F1
#
_cell.length_a   1.000
_cell.length_b   1.000
_cell.length_c   1.000
_cell.angle_alpha   90.00
_cell.angle_beta   90.00
_cell.angle_gamma   90.00
#
_symmetry.space_group_name_H-M   'P 1'
#
loop_
_entity.id
_entity.type
_entity.pdbx_description
1 polymer ?
#
loop_
_entity_poly.entity_id
_entity_poly.type
_entity_poly.pdbx_seq_one_letter_code
_entity_poly.pdbx_strand_id
1 'polypeptide(L)'
;LNEHNIRDKNILRRELAKISNEISEKTGMELNTIESHMNQLADVIVMNPPYLRQEAILDAKKSYYVHTYGLNKKSDIYGYFMIRTLKLLQDNGIASVITSDKWLETGYGLSLQVKLKDHIIAIYGQKERTFGADINTVITVFSKERREMSL
;
A
#
# COMPACT_ATOMS: atom_id res chain seq x y z
N LEU A 1 16.52 29.15 -27.49
CA LEU A 1 15.57 28.05 -27.74
C LEU A 1 15.39 27.28 -26.44
N ASN A 2 14.30 27.55 -25.70
CA ASN A 2 13.73 26.79 -24.54
C ASN A 2 13.12 27.68 -23.44
N GLU A 3 12.65 28.89 -23.77
CA GLU A 3 11.68 29.64 -22.95
C GLU A 3 10.23 29.27 -23.27
N HIS A 4 9.99 28.10 -23.89
CA HIS A 4 8.65 27.53 -23.97
C HIS A 4 8.18 27.11 -22.56
N ASN A 5 7.64 28.11 -21.89
CA ASN A 5 6.30 28.08 -21.31
C ASN A 5 6.13 27.56 -19.87
N ILE A 6 6.94 28.08 -18.95
CA ILE A 6 6.74 27.90 -17.51
C ILE A 6 5.36 28.44 -17.06
N ARG A 7 4.89 29.55 -17.66
CA ARG A 7 3.57 30.13 -17.38
C ARG A 7 2.44 29.20 -17.81
N ASP A 8 2.45 28.67 -19.03
CA ASP A 8 1.36 27.78 -19.47
C ASP A 8 1.37 26.44 -18.73
N LYS A 9 2.54 25.92 -18.37
CA LYS A 9 2.64 24.73 -17.51
C LYS A 9 1.98 24.94 -16.14
N ASN A 10 2.12 26.14 -15.56
CA ASN A 10 1.49 26.48 -14.29
C ASN A 10 -0.02 26.68 -14.42
N ILE A 11 -0.49 27.23 -15.54
CA ILE A 11 -1.92 27.35 -15.85
C ILE A 11 -2.53 25.96 -16.02
N LEU A 12 -1.94 25.11 -16.86
CA LEU A 12 -2.37 23.72 -17.08
C LEU A 12 -2.41 22.91 -15.78
N ARG A 13 -1.42 23.07 -14.88
CA ARG A 13 -1.44 22.41 -13.57
C ARG A 13 -2.60 22.85 -12.68
N ARG A 14 -2.95 24.14 -12.69
CA ARG A 14 -4.09 24.67 -11.91
C ARG A 14 -5.41 24.18 -12.49
N GLU A 15 -5.54 24.13 -13.81
CA GLU A 15 -6.72 23.57 -14.47
C GLU A 15 -6.88 22.09 -14.17
N LEU A 16 -5.80 21.30 -14.28
CA LEU A 16 -5.80 19.89 -13.89
C LEU A 16 -6.18 19.69 -12.42
N ALA A 17 -5.69 20.55 -11.52
CA ALA A 17 -6.05 20.49 -10.11
C ALA A 17 -7.55 20.81 -9.88
N LYS A 18 -8.10 21.80 -10.58
CA LYS A 18 -9.54 22.11 -10.54
C LYS A 18 -10.39 20.93 -11.05
N ILE A 19 -10.05 20.39 -12.22
CA ILE A 19 -10.74 19.24 -12.81
C ILE A 19 -10.67 18.03 -11.86
N SER A 20 -9.49 17.79 -11.26
CA SER A 20 -9.31 16.72 -10.27
C SER A 20 -10.20 16.90 -9.05
N ASN A 21 -10.33 18.12 -8.53
CA ASN A 21 -11.20 18.41 -7.39
C ASN A 21 -12.67 18.24 -7.75
N GLU A 22 -13.13 18.77 -8.88
CA GLU A 22 -14.53 18.64 -9.32
C GLU A 22 -14.94 17.19 -9.53
N ILE A 23 -14.05 16.37 -10.10
CA ILE A 23 -14.31 14.94 -10.28
C ILE A 23 -14.30 14.21 -8.93
N SER A 24 -13.37 14.54 -8.03
CA SER A 24 -13.34 13.98 -6.68
C SER A 24 -14.61 14.32 -5.89
N GLU A 25 -15.14 15.53 -6.00
CA GLU A 25 -16.40 15.92 -5.35
C GLU A 25 -17.61 15.17 -5.91
N LYS A 26 -17.65 14.94 -7.23
CA LYS A 26 -18.78 14.27 -7.89
C LYS A 26 -18.77 12.74 -7.77
N THR A 27 -17.59 12.15 -7.74
CA THR A 27 -17.41 10.68 -7.81
C THR A 27 -16.88 10.08 -6.50
N GLY A 28 -16.37 10.91 -5.59
CA GLY A 28 -15.62 10.46 -4.42
C GLY A 28 -14.23 9.92 -4.75
N MET A 29 -13.78 10.00 -6.00
CA MET A 29 -12.57 9.36 -6.51
C MET A 29 -11.52 10.40 -6.94
N GLU A 30 -10.31 10.32 -6.37
CA GLU A 30 -9.20 11.18 -6.80
C GLU A 30 -8.59 10.65 -8.12
N LEU A 31 -8.46 11.52 -9.13
CA LEU A 31 -7.95 11.14 -10.47
C LEU A 31 -6.56 10.51 -10.47
N ASN A 32 -5.71 10.88 -9.52
CA ASN A 32 -4.33 10.38 -9.44
C ASN A 32 -4.21 9.07 -8.66
N THR A 33 -5.32 8.43 -8.33
CA THR A 33 -5.34 7.14 -7.65
C THR A 33 -5.43 6.00 -8.66
N ILE A 34 -4.94 4.82 -8.28
CA ILE A 34 -4.97 3.67 -9.20
C ILE A 34 -6.42 3.26 -9.51
N GLU A 35 -7.32 3.50 -8.54
CA GLU A 35 -8.75 3.23 -8.61
C GLU A 35 -9.43 3.93 -9.80
N SER A 36 -8.96 5.12 -10.21
CA SER A 36 -9.52 5.84 -11.38
C SER A 36 -9.25 5.14 -12.71
N HIS A 37 -8.28 4.23 -12.75
CA HIS A 37 -7.92 3.44 -13.93
C HIS A 37 -8.43 1.99 -13.83
N MET A 38 -9.12 1.64 -12.75
CA MET A 38 -9.67 0.31 -12.52
C MET A 38 -11.15 0.29 -12.89
N ASN A 39 -11.52 -0.57 -13.84
CA ASN A 39 -12.94 -0.81 -14.17
C ASN A 39 -13.67 -1.56 -13.05
N GLN A 40 -12.94 -2.36 -12.30
CA GLN A 40 -13.41 -3.13 -11.14
C GLN A 40 -12.25 -3.39 -10.19
N LEU A 41 -12.55 -3.80 -8.95
CA LEU A 41 -11.55 -4.28 -8.00
C LEU A 41 -10.83 -5.52 -8.56
N ALA A 42 -9.61 -5.76 -8.08
CA ALA A 42 -8.73 -6.80 -8.60
C ALA A 42 -9.10 -8.19 -8.04
N ASP A 43 -9.10 -9.19 -8.91
CA ASP A 43 -9.19 -10.60 -8.53
C ASP A 43 -7.86 -11.12 -7.96
N VAL A 44 -6.75 -10.69 -8.56
CA VAL A 44 -5.40 -11.06 -8.12
C VAL A 44 -4.51 -9.83 -8.07
N ILE A 45 -3.75 -9.69 -6.99
CA ILE A 45 -2.69 -8.69 -6.86
C ILE A 45 -1.37 -9.39 -6.56
N VAL A 46 -0.35 -9.14 -7.39
CA VAL A 46 1.03 -9.54 -7.13
C VAL A 46 1.86 -8.28 -6.97
N MET A 47 2.59 -8.14 -5.86
CA MET A 47 3.40 -6.94 -5.66
C MET A 47 4.73 -7.19 -4.97
N ASN A 48 5.70 -6.36 -5.37
CA ASN A 48 6.93 -6.10 -4.65
C ASN A 48 6.89 -4.59 -4.28
N PRO A 49 6.40 -4.24 -3.07
CA PRO A 49 6.20 -2.85 -2.69
C PRO A 49 7.56 -2.18 -2.43
N PRO A 50 7.62 -0.84 -2.43
CA PRO A 50 8.86 -0.13 -2.10
C PRO A 50 9.34 -0.47 -0.68
N TYR A 51 10.66 -0.51 -0.49
CA TYR A 51 11.30 -0.76 0.80
C TYR A 51 11.85 0.54 1.39
N LEU A 52 11.00 1.26 2.10
CA LEU A 52 11.36 2.49 2.80
C LEU A 52 11.08 2.33 4.29
N ARG A 53 12.13 2.49 5.10
CA ARG A 53 11.98 2.44 6.56
C ARG A 53 11.20 3.63 7.07
N GLN A 54 10.47 3.44 8.18
CA GLN A 54 9.67 4.48 8.79
C GLN A 54 10.46 5.78 9.01
N GLU A 55 11.74 5.73 9.40
CA GLU A 55 12.56 6.92 9.65
C GLU A 55 12.71 7.83 8.42
N ALA A 56 12.62 7.25 7.22
CA ALA A 56 12.77 7.98 5.96
C ALA A 56 11.42 8.45 5.37
N ILE A 57 10.29 8.13 6.00
CA ILE A 57 8.98 8.65 5.61
C ILE A 57 8.80 10.05 6.22
N LEU A 58 8.51 11.04 5.39
CA LEU A 58 8.21 12.41 5.83
C LEU A 58 7.04 12.42 6.83
N ASP A 59 7.17 13.19 7.92
CA ASP A 59 6.17 13.21 9.00
C ASP A 59 4.77 13.60 8.53
N ALA A 60 4.65 14.55 7.60
CA ALA A 60 3.37 14.92 7.01
C ALA A 60 2.66 13.73 6.34
N LYS A 61 3.43 12.85 5.67
CA LYS A 61 2.90 11.63 5.05
C LYS A 61 2.60 10.55 6.09
N LYS A 62 3.42 10.42 7.13
CA LYS A 62 3.15 9.48 8.23
C LYS A 62 1.81 9.74 8.89
N SER A 63 1.51 10.98 9.24
CA SER A 63 0.23 11.34 9.88
C SER A 63 -0.96 10.93 9.01
N TYR A 64 -0.89 11.20 7.70
CA TYR A 64 -1.89 10.75 6.74
C TYR A 64 -2.00 9.22 6.72
N TYR A 65 -0.90 8.48 6.59
CA TYR A 65 -0.94 7.02 6.53
C TYR A 65 -1.46 6.36 7.82
N VAL A 66 -1.04 6.86 8.98
CA VAL A 66 -1.53 6.38 10.28
C VAL A 66 -3.03 6.58 10.38
N HIS A 67 -3.53 7.77 10.00
CA HIS A 67 -4.96 8.06 10.04
C HIS A 67 -5.76 7.21 9.04
N THR A 68 -5.27 7.06 7.79
CA THR A 68 -5.99 6.37 6.72
C THR A 68 -5.98 4.84 6.84
N TYR A 69 -4.90 4.26 7.35
CA TYR A 69 -4.71 2.80 7.40
C TYR A 69 -4.71 2.22 8.82
N GLY A 70 -4.59 3.08 9.85
CA GLY A 70 -4.63 2.69 11.26
C GLY A 70 -3.44 1.84 11.71
N LEU A 71 -2.29 1.96 11.04
CA LEU A 71 -1.05 1.32 11.47
C LEU A 71 -0.27 2.22 12.43
N ASN A 72 0.63 1.62 13.21
CA ASN A 72 1.55 2.39 14.05
C ASN A 72 2.46 3.28 13.18
N LYS A 73 2.78 4.50 13.66
CA LYS A 73 3.73 5.43 13.01
C LYS A 73 5.13 4.84 12.76
N LYS A 74 5.48 3.78 13.49
CA LYS A 74 6.72 3.03 13.31
C LYS A 74 6.66 2.05 12.13
N SER A 75 5.53 1.86 11.46
CA SER A 75 5.42 0.92 10.34
C SER A 75 6.16 1.44 9.10
N ASP A 76 6.92 0.56 8.45
CA ASP A 76 7.62 0.77 7.19
C ASP A 76 6.59 0.88 6.07
N ILE A 77 7.02 1.45 4.95
CA ILE A 77 6.08 1.80 3.88
C ILE A 77 5.31 0.60 3.35
N TYR A 78 5.94 -0.59 3.28
CA TYR A 78 5.30 -1.81 2.76
C TYR A 78 4.06 -2.21 3.57
N GLY A 79 4.01 -1.92 4.87
CA GLY A 79 2.85 -2.23 5.70
C GLY A 79 1.59 -1.49 5.24
N TYR A 80 1.73 -0.22 4.86
CA TYR A 80 0.61 0.56 4.31
C TYR A 80 0.17 0.03 2.95
N PHE A 81 1.10 -0.45 2.11
CA PHE A 81 0.77 -1.10 0.85
C PHE A 81 -0.06 -2.36 1.09
N MET A 82 0.35 -3.24 2.01
CA MET A 82 -0.40 -4.46 2.33
C MET A 82 -1.82 -4.17 2.81
N ILE A 83 -2.02 -3.14 3.65
CA ILE A 83 -3.38 -2.74 4.09
C ILE A 83 -4.17 -2.12 2.94
N ARG A 84 -3.54 -1.30 2.08
CA ARG A 84 -4.20 -0.75 0.88
C ARG A 84 -4.67 -1.89 -0.04
N THR A 85 -3.90 -2.97 -0.17
CA THR A 85 -4.24 -4.12 -1.02
C THR A 85 -5.60 -4.70 -0.68
N LEU A 86 -5.94 -4.85 0.61
CA LEU A 86 -7.26 -5.34 1.02
C LEU A 86 -8.43 -4.48 0.48
N LYS A 87 -8.21 -3.17 0.30
CA LYS A 87 -9.22 -2.25 -0.27
C LYS A 87 -9.33 -2.37 -1.79
N LEU A 88 -8.29 -2.87 -2.46
CA LEU A 88 -8.22 -3.00 -3.91
C LEU A 88 -8.67 -4.38 -4.42
N LEU A 89 -8.84 -5.35 -3.53
CA LEU A 89 -9.29 -6.70 -3.86
C LEU A 89 -10.83 -6.78 -3.95
N GLN A 90 -11.28 -7.64 -4.87
CA GLN A 90 -12.62 -8.23 -4.84
C GLN A 90 -12.79 -9.07 -3.55
N ASP A 91 -14.02 -9.42 -3.19
CA ASP A 91 -14.28 -10.19 -1.96
C ASP A 91 -13.58 -11.56 -1.98
N ASN A 92 -13.61 -12.25 -3.12
CA ASN A 92 -12.87 -13.51 -3.35
C ASN A 92 -11.43 -13.31 -3.86
N GLY A 93 -10.93 -12.07 -3.86
CA GLY A 93 -9.63 -11.73 -4.41
C GLY A 93 -8.46 -12.18 -3.53
N ILE A 94 -7.33 -12.49 -4.17
CA ILE A 94 -6.10 -12.95 -3.50
C ILE A 94 -4.93 -12.01 -3.82
N ALA A 95 -4.12 -11.72 -2.81
CA ALA A 95 -2.86 -11.00 -2.97
C ALA A 95 -1.66 -11.89 -2.63
N SER A 96 -0.57 -11.72 -3.36
CA SER A 96 0.76 -12.28 -3.08
C SER A 96 1.78 -11.15 -3.04
N VAL A 97 2.37 -10.92 -1.87
CA VAL A 97 3.19 -9.74 -1.59
C VAL A 97 4.55 -10.17 -1.05
N ILE A 98 5.63 -9.70 -1.69
CA ILE A 98 7.00 -9.93 -1.22
C ILE A 98 7.41 -8.79 -0.30
N THR A 99 7.62 -9.05 0.99
CA THR A 99 8.04 -8.03 1.97
C THR A 99 9.21 -8.50 2.82
N SER A 100 9.74 -7.61 3.65
CA SER A 100 10.65 -8.02 4.73
C SER A 100 9.92 -8.90 5.74
N ASP A 101 10.59 -9.87 6.35
CA ASP A 101 10.05 -10.68 7.46
C ASP A 101 9.83 -9.88 8.76
N LYS A 102 10.40 -8.69 8.91
CA LYS A 102 10.38 -7.87 10.13
C LYS A 102 8.99 -7.58 10.69
N TRP A 103 7.94 -7.56 9.86
CA TRP A 103 6.59 -7.35 10.38
C TRP A 103 6.03 -8.57 11.13
N LEU A 104 6.66 -9.73 11.02
CA LEU A 104 6.33 -10.92 11.80
C LEU A 104 6.89 -10.85 13.23
N GLU A 105 7.85 -9.97 13.50
CA GLU A 105 8.42 -9.78 14.82
C GLU A 105 7.44 -9.07 15.78
N THR A 106 7.49 -9.46 17.05
CA THR A 106 6.70 -8.82 18.11
C THR A 106 7.09 -7.36 18.30
N GLY A 107 6.10 -6.51 18.60
CA GLY A 107 6.31 -5.07 18.81
C GLY A 107 6.08 -4.28 17.53
N TYR A 108 7.12 -4.09 16.73
CA TYR A 108 7.11 -3.25 15.53
C TYR A 108 6.01 -3.62 14.53
N GLY A 109 5.81 -4.92 14.29
CA GLY A 109 4.83 -5.45 13.33
C GLY A 109 3.43 -5.64 13.88
N LEU A 110 3.21 -5.48 15.19
CA LEU A 110 1.97 -5.91 15.86
C LEU A 110 0.71 -5.26 15.26
N SER A 111 0.75 -3.96 14.93
CA SER A 111 -0.41 -3.30 14.32
C SER A 111 -0.76 -3.85 12.95
N LEU A 112 0.25 -4.29 12.19
CA LEU A 112 0.04 -4.91 10.88
C LEU A 112 -0.50 -6.34 11.05
N GLN A 113 0.08 -7.11 11.96
CA GLN A 113 -0.39 -8.46 12.29
C GLN A 113 -1.85 -8.47 12.74
N VAL A 114 -2.25 -7.58 13.65
CA VAL A 114 -3.64 -7.49 14.14
C VAL A 114 -4.62 -7.23 12.99
N LYS A 115 -4.24 -6.43 11.99
CA LYS A 115 -5.08 -6.13 10.83
C LYS A 115 -5.08 -7.21 9.77
N LEU A 116 -3.99 -7.96 9.61
CA LEU A 116 -3.84 -8.95 8.54
C LEU A 116 -4.09 -10.38 8.98
N LYS A 117 -3.96 -10.73 10.26
CA LYS A 117 -3.94 -12.13 10.72
C LYS A 117 -5.12 -12.96 10.20
N ASP A 118 -6.31 -12.39 10.20
CA ASP A 118 -7.52 -13.09 9.78
C ASP A 118 -7.67 -13.12 8.26
N HIS A 119 -6.80 -12.43 7.51
CA HIS A 119 -6.79 -12.42 6.04
C HIS A 119 -5.74 -13.37 5.46
N ILE A 120 -4.75 -13.77 6.26
CA ILE A 120 -3.60 -14.54 5.79
C ILE A 120 -4.02 -15.95 5.41
N ILE A 121 -3.58 -16.37 4.23
CA ILE A 121 -3.71 -17.74 3.71
C ILE A 121 -2.42 -18.51 3.98
N ALA A 122 -1.27 -17.90 3.64
CA ALA A 122 0.03 -18.52 3.79
C ALA A 122 1.15 -17.48 3.91
N ILE A 123 2.23 -17.85 4.59
CA ILE A 123 3.48 -17.09 4.61
C ILE A 123 4.59 -18.05 4.19
N TYR A 124 5.29 -17.71 3.12
CA TYR A 124 6.45 -18.46 2.64
C TYR A 124 7.71 -17.66 2.97
N GLY A 125 8.46 -18.12 3.97
CA GLY A 125 9.80 -17.63 4.26
C GLY A 125 10.86 -18.49 3.58
N GLN A 126 12.01 -17.89 3.28
CA GLN A 126 13.18 -18.64 2.83
C GLN A 126 14.15 -18.88 3.99
N LYS A 127 14.76 -20.08 4.02
CA LYS A 127 15.77 -20.45 5.01
C LYS A 127 17.13 -19.79 4.74
N GLU A 128 17.37 -19.41 3.48
CA GLU A 128 18.57 -18.73 3.03
C GLU A 128 18.24 -17.37 2.40
N ARG A 129 19.19 -16.43 2.43
CA ARG A 129 18.98 -15.06 1.97
C ARG A 129 18.84 -14.99 0.45
N THR A 130 17.72 -14.48 -0.05
CA THR A 130 17.41 -14.37 -1.49
C THR A 130 18.05 -13.15 -2.16
N PHE A 131 18.28 -12.07 -1.40
CA PHE A 131 18.83 -10.81 -1.90
C PHE A 131 20.10 -10.47 -1.12
N GLY A 132 21.10 -9.85 -1.78
CA GLY A 132 22.35 -9.41 -1.13
C GLY A 132 22.20 -8.28 -0.09
N ALA A 133 20.98 -8.01 0.37
CA ALA A 133 20.67 -7.05 1.42
C ALA A 133 20.53 -7.77 2.78
N ASP A 134 20.81 -7.08 3.88
CA ASP A 134 20.74 -7.61 5.25
C ASP A 134 19.29 -7.84 5.79
N ILE A 135 18.33 -8.03 4.89
CA ILE A 135 16.91 -8.16 5.23
C ILE A 135 16.37 -9.45 4.61
N ASN A 136 15.88 -10.34 5.46
CA ASN A 136 15.18 -11.54 5.03
C ASN A 136 13.82 -11.16 4.41
N THR A 137 13.39 -11.94 3.43
CA THR A 137 12.11 -11.69 2.73
C THR A 137 11.14 -12.84 2.93
N VAL A 138 9.86 -12.49 2.94
CA VAL A 138 8.73 -13.43 2.99
C VAL A 138 7.76 -13.10 1.88
N ILE A 139 7.14 -14.14 1.32
CA ILE A 139 5.97 -14.00 0.44
C ILE A 139 4.74 -14.22 1.31
N THR A 140 3.91 -13.19 1.45
CA THR A 140 2.65 -13.28 2.19
C THR A 140 1.51 -13.39 1.19
N VAL A 141 0.73 -14.47 1.31
CA VAL A 141 -0.51 -14.68 0.54
C VAL A 141 -1.71 -14.44 1.44
N PHE A 142 -2.62 -13.56 1.04
CA PHE A 142 -3.80 -13.19 1.83
C PHE A 142 -5.01 -12.85 0.95
N SER A 143 -6.22 -12.99 1.50
CA SER A 143 -7.50 -12.65 0.83
C SER A 143 -8.21 -11.49 1.51
N LYS A 144 -9.17 -10.87 0.81
CA LYS A 144 -10.03 -9.86 1.43
C LYS A 144 -10.98 -10.47 2.46
N GLU A 145 -11.52 -11.65 2.20
CA GLU A 145 -12.31 -12.39 3.19
C GLU A 145 -11.49 -12.73 4.44
N ARG A 146 -12.13 -12.55 5.60
CA ARG A 146 -11.59 -12.95 6.88
C ARG A 146 -11.86 -14.43 7.10
N ARG A 147 -10.82 -15.16 7.45
CA ARG A 147 -10.84 -16.57 7.83
C ARG A 147 -10.89 -16.63 9.35
N GLU A 148 -11.87 -17.34 9.88
CA GLU A 148 -11.84 -17.72 11.29
C GLU A 148 -10.69 -18.71 11.48
N MET A 149 -9.69 -18.31 12.26
CA MET A 149 -8.69 -19.27 12.73
C MET A 149 -9.39 -20.20 13.73
N SER A 150 -9.65 -21.44 13.33
CA SER A 150 -9.94 -22.51 14.27
C SER A 150 -8.67 -22.75 15.08
N LEU A 151 -8.72 -22.40 16.37
CA LEU A 151 -7.71 -22.74 17.37
C LEU A 151 -7.95 -24.14 17.92
#